data_AF-A0A1W9W163-F1
#
_entry.id   AF-A0A1W9W163-F1
#
_cell.length_a   1.000
_cell.length_b   1.000
_cell.length_c   1.000
_cell.angle_alpha   90.00
_cell.angle_beta   90.00
_cell.angle_gamma   90.00
#
_symmetry.space_group_name_H-M   'P 1'
#
loop_
_entity.id
_entity.type
_entity.pdbx_description
1 polymer ?
#
loop_
_entity_poly.entity_id
_entity_poly.type
_entity_poly.pdbx_seq_one_letter_code
_entity_poly.pdbx_strand_id
1 'polypeptide(L)' 'SNRQQDIRDLGEFGPGMMVREFDEVVFSAPLNEVQGPVKTQFGYHLLEVTSRS' A
#
# COMPACT_ATOMS: atom_id res chain seq x y z
N SER A 1 -19.02 -5.09 -16.69
CA SER A 1 -17.62 -5.52 -16.56
C SER A 1 -16.97 -4.64 -15.50
N ASN A 2 -17.13 -5.01 -14.24
CA ASN A 2 -16.43 -4.33 -13.15
C ASN A 2 -14.99 -4.81 -13.22
N ARG A 3 -14.08 -3.92 -13.64
CA ARG A 3 -12.65 -4.11 -13.49
C ARG A 3 -12.36 -4.17 -11.99
N GLN A 4 -12.44 -5.35 -11.41
CA GLN A 4 -11.74 -5.65 -10.17
C GLN A 4 -10.27 -5.37 -10.51
N GLN A 5 -9.72 -4.25 -10.06
CA GLN A 5 -8.28 -4.07 -10.13
C GLN A 5 -7.70 -5.19 -9.28
N ASP A 6 -6.80 -5.99 -9.85
CA ASP A 6 -6.15 -7.09 -9.12
C ASP A 6 -5.33 -6.48 -7.97
N ILE A 7 -5.96 -6.38 -6.78
CA ILE A 7 -5.26 -6.00 -5.56
C ILE A 7 -4.32 -7.15 -5.27
N ARG A 8 -3.02 -6.92 -5.52
CA ARG A 8 -1.98 -7.90 -5.23
C ARG A 8 -1.62 -7.79 -3.76
N ASP A 9 -1.76 -8.90 -3.05
CA ASP A 9 -1.26 -9.03 -1.69
C ASP A 9 0.27 -8.88 -1.70
N LEU A 10 0.78 -8.03 -0.82
CA LEU A 10 2.21 -7.79 -0.63
C LEU A 10 2.78 -8.59 0.55
N GLY A 11 1.93 -9.30 1.29
CA GLY A 11 2.27 -9.98 2.53
C GLY A 11 2.56 -9.02 3.67
N GLU A 12 3.14 -9.56 4.74
CA GLU A 12 3.55 -8.79 5.91
C GLU A 12 5.00 -8.30 5.75
N PHE A 13 5.24 -7.05 6.12
CA PHE A 13 6.58 -6.48 6.12
C PHE A 13 6.79 -5.49 7.26
N GLY A 14 8.02 -5.47 7.80
CA GLY A 14 8.47 -4.52 8.80
C GLY A 14 9.05 -3.22 8.19
N PRO A 15 9.40 -2.24 9.05
CA PRO A 15 9.96 -0.97 8.63
C PRO A 15 11.24 -1.15 7.78
N GLY A 16 11.35 -0.40 6.68
CA GLY A 16 12.52 -0.36 5.80
C GLY A 16 12.62 -1.50 4.80
N MET A 17 11.64 -2.42 4.75
CA MET A 17 11.64 -3.53 3.79
C MET A 17 11.02 -3.16 2.44
N MET A 18 10.27 -2.06 2.38
CA MET A 18 9.67 -1.53 1.15
C MET A 18 10.28 -0.16 0.80
N VAL A 19 9.89 0.39 -0.36
CA VAL A 19 10.27 1.75 -0.71
C VAL A 19 9.71 2.74 0.33
N ARG A 20 10.44 3.82 0.60
CA ARG A 20 10.11 4.80 1.63
C ARG A 20 8.67 5.31 1.52
N GLU A 21 8.17 5.48 0.29
CA GLU A 21 6.80 5.96 0.05
C GLU A 21 5.73 4.95 0.49
N PHE A 22 6.04 3.66 0.55
CA PHE A 22 5.15 2.65 1.09
C PHE A 22 5.21 2.66 2.62
N ASP A 23 6.41 2.72 3.20
CA ASP A 23 6.58 2.80 4.66
C ASP A 23 5.81 3.98 5.24
N GLU A 24 5.92 5.17 4.64
CA GLU A 24 5.21 6.38 5.09
C GLU A 24 3.69 6.17 5.15
N VAL A 25 3.12 5.47 4.17
CA VAL A 25 1.68 5.18 4.11
C VAL A 25 1.31 4.09 5.11
N VAL A 26 2.06 2.99 5.17
CA VAL A 26 1.74 1.81 6.00
C VAL A 26 1.71 2.14 7.48
N PHE A 27 2.53 3.10 7.94
CA PHE A 27 2.55 3.53 9.35
C PHE A 27 1.56 4.65 9.70
N SER A 28 1.02 5.38 8.72
CA SER A 28 0.13 6.52 8.96
C SER A 28 -1.33 6.30 8.56
N ALA A 29 -1.59 5.43 7.60
CA ALA A 29 -2.92 5.23 7.03
C ALA A 29 -3.89 4.52 7.99
N PRO A 30 -5.19 4.84 7.91
CA PRO A 30 -6.26 4.02 8.49
C PRO A 30 -6.24 2.60 7.92
N LEU A 31 -6.66 1.63 8.74
CA LEU A 31 -6.83 0.25 8.29
C LEU A 31 -8.06 0.15 7.36
N ASN A 32 -7.95 -0.68 6.32
CA ASN A 32 -9.00 -0.98 5.34
C ASN A 32 -9.50 0.24 4.54
N GLU A 33 -8.66 1.26 4.40
CA GLU A 33 -8.93 2.41 3.54
C GLU A 33 -7.88 2.51 2.42
N VAL A 34 -8.37 2.70 1.19
CA VAL A 34 -7.51 2.86 0.01
C VAL A 34 -6.81 4.22 0.03
N GLN A 35 -5.48 4.19 -0.02
CA GLN A 35 -4.59 5.33 -0.04
C GLN A 35 -3.99 5.53 -1.43
N GLY A 36 -3.83 6.79 -1.84
CA GLY A 36 -3.08 7.15 -3.02
C GLY A 36 -3.74 8.24 -3.88
N PRO A 37 -3.18 8.50 -5.08
CA PRO A 37 -2.10 7.74 -5.70
C PRO A 37 -0.73 7.96 -5.01
N VAL A 38 -0.04 6.88 -4.68
CA VAL A 38 1.31 6.90 -4.11
C VAL A 38 2.31 6.82 -5.25
N LYS A 39 3.14 7.86 -5.40
CA LYS A 39 4.17 7.91 -6.44
C LYS A 39 5.44 7.22 -5.95
N THR A 40 5.93 6.25 -6.71
CA THR A 40 7.24 5.61 -6.49
C THR A 40 8.10 5.74 -7.75
N GLN A 41 9.32 5.22 -7.72
CA GLN A 41 10.14 5.05 -8.93
C GLN A 41 9.53 4.08 -9.96
N PHE A 42 8.57 3.24 -9.56
CA PHE A 42 7.92 2.23 -10.40
C PHE A 42 6.59 2.69 -11.00
N GLY A 43 6.12 3.90 -10.65
CA GLY A 43 4.87 4.46 -11.15
C GLY A 43 3.96 4.94 -10.02
N TYR A 44 2.65 4.85 -10.25
CA TYR A 44 1.62 5.25 -9.29
C TYR A 44 0.89 4.02 -8.77
N HIS A 45 0.67 3.98 -7.46
CA HIS A 45 0.06 2.85 -6.78
C HIS A 45 -1.12 3.29 -5.91
N LEU A 46 -2.08 2.40 -5.74
CA LEU A 46 -3.05 2.46 -4.64
C LEU A 46 -2.64 1.42 -3.60
N LEU A 47 -2.71 1.79 -2.32
CA LEU A 47 -2.35 0.93 -1.20
C LEU A 47 -3.52 0.80 -0.25
N GLU A 48 -3.70 -0.36 0.37
CA GLU A 48 -4.64 -0.58 1.46
C GLU A 48 -3.91 -1.33 2.57
N VAL A 49 -3.97 -0.81 3.79
CA VAL A 49 -3.36 -1.47 4.95
C VAL A 49 -4.42 -2.36 5.61
N THR A 50 -4.26 -3.68 5.49
CA THR A 50 -5.25 -4.65 5.98
C THR A 50 -5.01 -5.08 7.44
N SER A 51 -3.77 -4.98 7.93
CA SER A 51 -3.41 -5.29 9.32
C SER A 51 -2.16 -4.52 9.78
N ARG A 52 -1.97 -4.41 11.11
CA ARG A 52 -0.77 -3.87 11.77
C ARG A 52 -0.61 -4.53 13.15
N SER A 53 0.61 -4.91 13.52
CA SER A 53 0.96 -5.56 14.79
C SER A 53 2.25 -5.04 15.38
#